data_AF-A0A7J2J6F8-F1
#
_entry.id   AF-A0A7J2J6F8-F1
#
_cell.length_a   1.000
_cell.length_b   1.000
_cell.length_c   1.000
_cell.angle_alpha   90.00
_cell.angle_beta   90.00
_cell.angle_gamma   90.00
#
_symmetry.space_group_name_H-M   'P 1'
#
loop_
_entity.id
_entity.type
_entity.pdbx_description
1 polymer ?
#
loop_
_entity_poly.entity_id
_entity_poly.type
_entity_poly.pdbx_seq_one_letter_code
_entity_poly.pdbx_strand_id
1 'polypeptide(L)'
;RLLCDKDSLERLLSLSSVEVKSIRNYSEVTVLTPREEEVLRMAYELGFYDSPRKCGVRCLASKLQVSPSTISEIMRRTERKIIEWFLSQFYP
;
A
#
# COMPACT_ATOMS: atom_id res chain seq x y z
N ARG A 1 7.49 -2.07 12.05
CA ARG A 1 8.50 -2.79 12.86
C ARG A 1 7.81 -3.65 13.92
N LEU A 2 7.43 -4.87 13.55
CA LEU A 2 7.29 -6.04 14.41
C LEU A 2 7.72 -7.21 13.52
N LEU A 3 9.02 -7.50 13.49
CA LEU A 3 9.50 -8.78 12.99
C LEU A 3 9.18 -9.75 14.13
N CYS A 4 8.04 -10.42 14.05
CA CYS A 4 7.69 -11.43 15.03
C CYS A 4 8.66 -12.59 14.84
N ASP A 5 9.62 -12.70 15.75
CA ASP A 5 10.56 -13.79 15.77
C ASP A 5 9.82 -15.13 15.95
N LYS A 6 10.28 -16.16 15.25
CA LYS A 6 9.62 -17.47 15.21
C LYS A 6 9.44 -18.04 16.62
N ASP A 7 10.44 -17.84 17.48
CA ASP A 7 10.43 -18.31 18.87
C ASP A 7 9.36 -17.59 19.71
N SER A 8 9.05 -16.33 19.38
CA SER A 8 8.00 -15.56 20.05
C SER A 8 6.60 -16.06 19.67
N LEU A 9 6.42 -16.46 18.41
CA LEU A 9 5.17 -17.09 17.95
C LEU A 9 4.94 -18.45 18.61
N GLU A 10 5.98 -19.29 18.69
CA GLU A 10 5.88 -20.62 19.32
C GLU A 10 5.54 -20.53 20.82
N ARG A 11 6.06 -19.52 21.53
CA ARG A 11 5.68 -19.25 22.93
C ARG A 11 4.24 -18.77 23.09
N LEU A 12 3.71 -17.96 22.18
CA LEU A 12 2.32 -17.52 22.24
C LEU A 12 1.33 -18.67 21.97
N LEU A 13 1.70 -19.56 21.04
CA LEU A 13 0.90 -20.75 20.70
C LEU A 13 0.91 -21.80 21.81
N SER A 14 1.97 -21.90 22.62
CA SER A 14 2.00 -22.81 23.77
C SER A 14 1.22 -22.31 24.98
N LEU A 15 0.96 -20.99 25.06
CA LEU A 15 0.25 -20.33 26.16
C LEU A 15 -1.26 -20.23 25.93
N SER A 16 -1.77 -20.59 24.76
CA SER A 16 -3.18 -20.48 24.43
C SER A 16 -3.63 -21.59 23.48
N SER A 17 -4.83 -22.14 23.68
CA SER A 17 -5.46 -23.13 22.80
C SER A 17 -5.98 -22.47 21.52
N VAL A 18 -5.09 -21.84 20.77
CA VAL A 18 -5.39 -21.13 19.53
C VAL A 18 -4.92 -21.96 18.35
N GLU A 19 -5.83 -22.23 17.43
CA GLU A 19 -5.53 -22.91 16.18
C GLU A 19 -5.13 -21.89 15.10
N VAL A 20 -3.94 -22.06 14.53
CA VAL A 20 -3.42 -21.17 13.49
C VAL A 20 -4.19 -21.43 12.19
N LYS A 21 -5.07 -20.50 11.80
CA LYS A 21 -5.82 -20.62 10.53
C LYS A 21 -4.96 -20.38 9.30
N SER A 22 -4.01 -19.45 9.36
CA SER A 22 -3.05 -19.22 8.28
C SER A 22 -1.82 -18.47 8.77
N ILE A 23 -0.65 -18.84 8.25
CA ILE A 23 0.60 -18.11 8.41
C ILE A 23 0.91 -17.50 7.05
N ARG A 24 1.06 -16.17 7.00
CA ARG A 24 1.50 -15.45 5.80
C ARG A 24 2.84 -14.80 6.07
N ASN A 25 3.76 -14.93 5.12
CA ASN A 25 5.03 -14.23 5.17
C ASN A 25 4.76 -12.73 5.04
N TYR A 26 5.09 -11.98 6.10
CA TYR A 26 5.15 -10.53 6.05
C TYR A 26 6.56 -10.15 5.57
N SER A 27 6.83 -10.31 4.28
CA SER A 27 8.00 -9.64 3.71
C SER A 27 7.67 -8.14 3.63
N GLU A 28 8.65 -7.28 3.93
CA GLU A 28 8.59 -5.86 3.59
C GLU A 28 8.62 -5.75 2.05
N VAL A 29 7.51 -6.07 1.39
CA VAL A 29 7.39 -5.89 -0.05
C VAL A 29 7.16 -4.40 -0.26
N THR A 30 8.23 -3.66 -0.52
CA THR A 30 8.13 -2.32 -1.08
C THR A 30 7.68 -2.44 -2.53
N VAL A 31 6.37 -2.63 -2.72
CA VAL A 31 5.71 -2.71 -4.03
C VAL A 31 5.91 -1.41 -4.82
N LEU A 32 5.98 -0.29 -4.10
CA LEU A 32 6.08 1.06 -4.65
C LEU A 32 7.50 1.60 -4.50
N THR A 33 7.92 2.42 -5.47
CA THR A 33 9.10 3.27 -5.30
C THR A 33 8.79 4.40 -4.32
N PRO A 34 9.79 5.04 -3.69
CA PRO A 34 9.56 6.15 -2.78
C PRO A 34 8.72 7.28 -3.38
N ARG A 35 8.91 7.57 -4.68
CA ARG A 35 8.14 8.59 -5.40
C ARG A 35 6.69 8.18 -5.63
N GLU A 36 6.44 6.91 -5.96
CA GLU A 36 5.07 6.40 -6.12
C GLU A 36 4.31 6.44 -4.80
N GLU A 37 4.96 6.03 -3.70
CA GLU A 37 4.39 6.09 -2.37
C GLU A 37 4.09 7.54 -1.95
N GLU A 38 5.01 8.48 -2.20
CA GLU A 38 4.81 9.90 -1.93
C GLU A 38 3.59 10.46 -2.68
N VAL A 39 3.49 10.19 -3.99
CA VAL A 39 2.37 10.67 -4.82
C VAL A 39 1.04 10.05 -4.34
N LEU A 40 1.03 8.76 -4.04
CA LEU A 40 -0.17 8.07 -3.56
C LEU A 40 -0.62 8.60 -2.19
N ARG A 41 0.33 8.80 -1.26
CA ARG A 41 0.07 9.34 0.06
C ARG A 41 -0.55 10.73 -0.04
N MET A 42 0.04 11.60 -0.86
CA MET A 42 -0.49 12.94 -1.09
C MET A 42 -1.88 12.90 -1.76
N ALA A 43 -2.10 11.99 -2.71
CA ALA A 43 -3.41 11.79 -3.31
C ALA A 43 -4.47 11.40 -2.27
N TYR A 44 -4.15 10.48 -1.37
CA TYR A 44 -5.02 10.07 -0.28
C TYR A 44 -5.30 11.23 0.68
N GLU A 45 -4.27 11.90 1.18
CA GLU A 45 -4.39 13.01 2.15
C GLU A 45 -5.19 14.20 1.60
N LEU A 46 -5.07 14.48 0.31
CA LEU A 46 -5.80 15.57 -0.35
C LEU A 46 -7.22 15.18 -0.79
N GLY A 47 -7.66 13.95 -0.51
CA GLY A 47 -9.00 13.48 -0.85
C GLY A 47 -9.20 13.22 -2.34
N PHE A 48 -8.18 12.71 -3.03
CA PHE A 48 -8.29 12.28 -4.43
C PHE A 48 -9.27 11.12 -4.61
N TYR A 49 -9.33 10.25 -3.61
CA TYR A 49 -10.20 9.08 -3.55
C TYR A 49 -11.49 9.32 -2.75
N ASP A 50 -11.73 10.55 -2.28
CA ASP A 50 -12.95 10.90 -1.54
C ASP A 50 -14.17 10.94 -2.46
N SER A 51 -15.35 10.77 -1.87
CA SER A 51 -16.64 11.00 -2.50
C SER A 51 -17.46 12.01 -1.68
N PRO A 52 -17.68 13.25 -2.18
CA PRO A 52 -17.22 13.80 -3.45
C PRO A 52 -15.70 14.06 -3.48
N ARG A 53 -15.09 13.97 -4.67
CA ARG A 53 -13.64 14.15 -4.86
C ARG A 53 -13.21 15.57 -4.49
N LYS A 54 -12.25 15.70 -3.56
CA LYS A 54 -11.73 16.99 -3.08
C LYS A 54 -10.52 17.49 -3.87
N CYS A 55 -9.68 16.58 -4.39
CA CYS A 55 -8.51 16.92 -5.20
C CYS A 55 -8.46 16.04 -6.45
N GLY A 56 -8.12 16.62 -7.60
CA GLY A 56 -7.92 15.88 -8.85
C GLY A 56 -6.48 15.91 -9.32
N VAL A 57 -6.23 15.35 -10.50
CA VAL A 57 -4.89 15.29 -11.12
C VAL A 57 -4.23 16.67 -11.21
N ARG A 58 -4.98 17.71 -11.60
CA ARG A 58 -4.45 19.09 -11.68
C ARG A 58 -4.01 19.63 -10.32
N CYS A 59 -4.79 19.35 -9.27
CA CYS A 59 -4.47 19.76 -7.90
C CYS A 59 -3.16 19.10 -7.42
N LEU A 60 -3.01 17.78 -7.64
CA LEU A 60 -1.77 17.06 -7.34
C LEU A 60 -0.57 17.56 -8.17
N ALA A 61 -0.77 17.81 -9.46
CA ALA A 61 0.26 18.31 -10.36
C ALA A 61 0.81 19.67 -9.88
N SER A 62 -0.07 20.57 -9.44
CA SER A 62 0.32 21.85 -8.85
C SER A 62 1.08 21.68 -7.53
N LYS A 63 0.67 20.75 -6.66
CA LYS A 63 1.33 20.51 -5.36
C LYS A 63 2.72 19.88 -5.51
N LEU A 64 2.87 18.98 -6.48
CA LEU A 64 4.11 18.24 -6.73
C LEU A 64 5.01 18.92 -7.78
N GLN A 65 4.60 20.08 -8.32
CA GLN A 65 5.30 20.85 -9.35
C GLN A 65 5.70 20.03 -10.58
N VAL A 66 4.80 19.18 -11.06
CA VAL A 66 4.98 18.37 -12.27
C VAL A 66 3.79 18.53 -13.20
N SER A 67 3.89 18.01 -14.42
CA SER A 67 2.77 18.08 -15.36
C SER A 67 1.59 17.18 -14.95
N PRO A 68 0.33 17.53 -15.33
CA PRO A 68 -0.81 16.65 -15.12
C PRO A 68 -0.69 15.27 -15.76
N SER A 69 0.00 15.17 -16.91
CA SER A 69 0.28 13.88 -17.56
C SER A 69 1.24 13.03 -16.73
N THR A 70 2.29 13.63 -16.16
CA THR A 70 3.22 12.95 -15.24
C THR A 70 2.49 12.38 -14.02
N ILE A 71 1.60 13.15 -13.38
CA ILE A 71 0.78 12.62 -12.27
C ILE A 71 -0.12 11.49 -12.73
N SER A 72 -0.79 11.65 -13.87
CA SER A 72 -1.68 10.60 -14.39
C SER A 72 -0.95 9.29 -14.65
N GLU A 73 0.27 9.36 -15.19
CA GLU A 73 1.13 8.20 -15.43
C GLU A 73 1.60 7.54 -14.12
N ILE A 74 2.11 8.34 -13.17
CA ILE A 74 2.53 7.84 -11.86
C ILE A 74 1.37 7.15 -11.15
N MET A 75 0.19 7.78 -11.11
CA MET A 75 -1.01 7.21 -10.49
C MET A 75 -1.39 5.88 -11.13
N ARG A 76 -1.48 5.82 -12.47
CA ARG A 76 -1.79 4.57 -13.19
C ARG A 76 -0.78 3.46 -12.89
N ARG A 77 0.52 3.79 -12.85
CA ARG A 77 1.59 2.81 -12.58
C ARG A 77 1.51 2.30 -11.13
N THR A 78 1.28 3.21 -10.20
CA THR A 78 1.14 2.92 -8.76
C THR A 78 -0.08 2.04 -8.49
N GLU A 79 -1.25 2.43 -9.01
CA GLU A 79 -2.51 1.69 -8.86
C GLU A 79 -2.39 0.28 -9.46
N ARG A 80 -1.77 0.13 -10.64
CA ARG A 80 -1.51 -1.18 -11.23
C ARG A 80 -0.71 -2.07 -10.30
N LYS A 81 0.42 -1.59 -9.78
CA LYS A 81 1.28 -2.36 -8.87
C LYS A 81 0.54 -2.80 -7.61
N ILE A 82 -0.29 -1.93 -7.03
CA ILE A 82 -1.09 -2.25 -5.85
C ILE A 82 -2.12 -3.33 -6.16
N ILE A 83 -2.81 -3.20 -7.30
CA ILE A 83 -3.81 -4.19 -7.74
C ILE A 83 -3.15 -5.54 -8.01
N GLU A 84 -2.04 -5.57 -8.75
CA GLU A 84 -1.28 -6.80 -9.03
C GLU A 84 -0.81 -7.47 -7.75
N TRP A 85 -0.24 -6.69 -6.82
CA TRP A 85 0.15 -7.19 -5.52
C TRP A 85 -1.05 -7.75 -4.77
N PHE A 86 -2.15 -7.01 -4.65
CA PHE A 86 -3.36 -7.46 -3.97
C PHE A 86 -3.90 -8.76 -4.58
N LEU A 87 -4.03 -8.83 -5.91
CA LEU A 87 -4.51 -10.02 -6.59
C LEU A 87 -3.60 -11.23 -6.33
N SER A 88 -2.27 -11.06 -6.38
CA SER A 88 -1.33 -12.14 -6.06
C SER A 88 -1.43 -12.65 -4.62
N GLN A 89 -1.84 -11.80 -3.67
CA GLN A 89 -1.93 -12.16 -2.25
C GLN A 89 -3.26 -12.84 -1.87
N PHE A 90 -4.33 -12.54 -2.59
CA PHE A 90 -5.69 -12.99 -2.23
C PHE A 90 -6.32 -13.95 -3.24
N TYR A 91 -5.81 -14.01 -4.47
CA TYR A 91 -6.27 -14.89 -5.56
C TYR A 91 -5.08 -15.58 -6.23
N PRO A 92 -4.36 -16.45 -5.51
CA PRO A 92 -3.22 -17.19 -6.07
C PRO A 92 -3.63 -18.18 -7.18
#